data_AF-A0A858KGU1-F1
#
_entry.id   AF-A0A858KGU1-F1
#
_cell.length_a   1.000
_cell.length_b   1.000
_cell.length_c   1.000
_cell.angle_alpha   90.00
_cell.angle_beta   90.00
_cell.angle_gamma   90.00
#
_symmetry.space_group_name_H-M   'P 1'
#
loop_
_entity.id
_entity.type
_entity.pdbx_description
1 polymer ?
#
loop_
_entity_poly.entity_id
_entity_poly.type
_entity_poly.pdbx_seq_one_letter_code
_entity_poly.pdbx_strand_id
1 'polypeptide(L)'
;MNRRTFMALSASSPFFLSIDAYAKDVPASVWRTIESVQEVLLPATEQMPSAKNVNALSFLIVNSTSSYFDQNDLELLIEGASVFNQKFSHFFQENAEAQYRIVELASEDAYLEQWLSRLIYYTLEAMFGDPIYGGNTEEMGWKSVLHVNGDPRPKSTYGRKI
;
A
#
# COMPACT_ATOMS: atom_id res chain seq x y z
N MET A 1 -49.05 -35.03 -17.43
CA MET A 1 -47.80 -35.82 -17.40
C MET A 1 -47.19 -35.82 -18.79
N ASN A 2 -46.11 -35.06 -19.00
CA ASN A 2 -45.05 -35.37 -19.95
C ASN A 2 -43.75 -35.26 -19.16
N ARG A 3 -42.97 -36.34 -19.19
CA ARG A 3 -42.14 -36.84 -18.07
C ARG A 3 -40.72 -36.28 -18.03
N ARG A 4 -40.50 -34.96 -18.06
CA ARG A 4 -39.13 -34.40 -17.92
C ARG A 4 -39.02 -33.11 -17.12
N THR A 5 -39.95 -32.87 -16.20
CA THR A 5 -39.65 -32.08 -15.01
C THR A 5 -39.14 -33.06 -13.96
N PHE A 6 -38.03 -32.73 -13.27
CA PHE A 6 -37.78 -32.91 -11.83
C PHE A 6 -36.33 -33.32 -11.50
N MET A 7 -35.61 -32.35 -10.91
CA MET A 7 -34.46 -32.49 -10.00
C MET A 7 -33.16 -33.14 -10.51
N ALA A 8 -32.17 -32.28 -10.78
CA ALA A 8 -30.81 -32.47 -10.27
C ALA A 8 -30.29 -31.10 -9.81
N LEU A 9 -30.62 -30.79 -8.57
CA LEU A 9 -30.12 -29.69 -7.77
C LEU A 9 -28.74 -30.10 -7.24
N SER A 10 -27.64 -29.55 -7.78
CA SER A 10 -26.31 -29.40 -7.15
C SER A 10 -25.19 -29.33 -8.19
N ALA A 11 -24.87 -28.11 -8.64
CA ALA A 11 -23.51 -27.77 -9.04
C ALA A 11 -23.29 -26.31 -8.64
N SER A 12 -22.48 -26.18 -7.62
CA SER A 12 -22.07 -24.99 -6.89
C SER A 12 -21.44 -23.91 -7.76
N SER A 13 -21.81 -22.66 -7.41
CA SER A 13 -21.11 -21.39 -7.63
C SER A 13 -21.12 -20.79 -9.04
N PRO A 14 -21.88 -19.70 -9.27
CA PRO A 14 -21.43 -18.68 -10.19
C PRO A 14 -20.31 -17.90 -9.48
N PHE A 15 -19.05 -18.29 -9.69
CA PHE A 15 -17.90 -17.45 -9.39
C PHE A 15 -17.83 -16.34 -10.46
N PHE A 16 -18.80 -15.44 -10.46
CA PHE A 16 -18.89 -14.32 -11.40
C PHE A 16 -19.46 -13.09 -10.70
N LEU A 17 -18.83 -12.64 -9.62
CA LEU A 17 -18.99 -11.29 -9.09
C LEU A 17 -17.75 -10.92 -8.27
N SER A 18 -16.70 -10.41 -8.93
CA SER A 18 -15.92 -9.26 -8.43
C SER A 18 -14.82 -8.93 -9.44
N ILE A 19 -15.19 -8.38 -10.60
CA ILE A 19 -14.23 -7.72 -11.49
C ILE A 19 -14.61 -6.25 -11.74
N ASP A 20 -15.75 -5.79 -11.23
CA ASP A 20 -16.27 -4.44 -11.51
C ASP A 20 -16.29 -3.47 -10.30
N ALA A 21 -15.61 -3.78 -9.19
CA ALA A 21 -15.84 -3.05 -7.92
C ALA A 21 -14.85 -1.93 -7.55
N TYR A 22 -13.72 -1.73 -8.24
CA TYR A 22 -12.70 -0.75 -7.80
C TYR A 22 -12.31 0.31 -8.84
N ALA A 23 -13.23 0.71 -9.71
CA ALA A 23 -13.17 2.06 -10.30
C ALA A 23 -13.76 3.11 -9.35
N LYS A 24 -13.47 2.99 -8.05
CA LYS A 24 -13.90 3.95 -7.03
C LYS A 24 -12.73 4.92 -6.86
N ASP A 25 -12.89 6.15 -7.34
CA ASP A 25 -11.89 7.19 -7.13
C ASP A 25 -11.55 7.26 -5.63
N VAL A 26 -10.32 6.89 -5.28
CA VAL A 26 -9.86 6.87 -3.89
C VAL A 26 -9.78 8.33 -3.41
N PRO A 27 -10.48 8.71 -2.33
CA PRO A 27 -10.49 10.10 -1.88
C PRO A 27 -9.07 10.61 -1.58
N ALA A 28 -8.77 11.87 -1.92
CA ALA A 28 -7.47 12.47 -1.64
C ALA A 28 -7.09 12.44 -0.15
N SER A 29 -8.08 12.46 0.76
CA SER A 29 -7.87 12.31 2.19
C SER A 29 -7.28 10.96 2.57
N VAL A 30 -7.65 9.88 1.88
CA VAL A 30 -7.11 8.53 2.11
C VAL A 30 -5.61 8.50 1.79
N TRP A 31 -5.22 9.01 0.61
CA TRP A 31 -3.81 9.11 0.23
C TRP A 31 -3.01 10.00 1.17
N ARG A 32 -3.59 11.12 1.63
CA ARG A 32 -2.97 12.00 2.63
C ARG A 32 -2.73 11.28 3.96
N THR A 33 -3.70 10.46 4.41
CA THR A 33 -3.53 9.64 5.62
C THR A 33 -2.41 8.63 5.44
N ILE A 34 -2.38 7.91 4.32
CA ILE A 34 -1.30 6.96 3.99
C ILE A 34 0.06 7.65 4.05
N GLU A 35 0.24 8.74 3.29
CA GLU A 35 1.52 9.46 3.23
C GLU A 35 1.99 9.95 4.60
N SER A 36 1.06 10.49 5.39
CA SER A 36 1.39 11.03 6.70
C SER A 36 1.75 9.94 7.69
N VAL A 37 1.07 8.79 7.66
CA VAL A 37 1.40 7.65 8.51
C VAL A 37 2.71 6.98 8.05
N GLN A 38 2.96 6.87 6.74
CA GLN A 38 4.26 6.40 6.23
C GLN A 38 5.42 7.27 6.74
N GLU A 39 5.25 8.60 6.78
CA GLU A 39 6.26 9.52 7.30
C GLU A 39 6.50 9.36 8.81
N VAL A 40 5.45 9.05 9.58
CA VAL A 40 5.58 8.75 11.02
C VAL A 40 6.27 7.40 11.24
N LEU A 41 5.96 6.39 10.41
CA LEU A 41 6.55 5.06 10.50
C LEU A 41 8.02 5.03 10.09
N LEU A 42 8.39 5.77 9.05
CA LEU A 42 9.76 5.90 8.55
C LEU A 42 10.14 7.37 8.36
N PRO A 43 10.43 8.10 9.46
CA PRO A 43 10.90 9.47 9.40
C PRO A 43 12.37 9.54 8.93
N ALA A 44 12.81 10.73 8.51
CA ALA A 44 14.22 10.95 8.19
C ALA A 44 15.06 10.84 9.46
N THR A 45 16.24 10.24 9.32
CA THR A 45 17.29 10.24 10.35
C THR A 45 18.57 10.83 9.78
N GLU A 46 19.64 10.87 10.56
CA GLU A 46 20.95 11.32 10.07
C GLU A 46 21.45 10.46 8.89
N GLN A 47 21.15 9.16 8.91
CA GLN A 47 21.66 8.20 7.92
C GLN A 47 20.60 7.78 6.89
N MET A 48 19.33 7.69 7.29
CA MET A 48 18.25 7.13 6.47
C MET A 48 17.28 8.21 5.96
N PRO A 49 16.89 8.17 4.67
CA PRO A 49 15.87 9.06 4.14
C PRO A 49 14.49 8.73 4.73
N SER A 50 13.59 9.71 4.75
CA SER A 50 12.19 9.47 5.12
C SER A 50 11.39 8.79 4.01
N ALA A 51 10.20 8.29 4.36
CA ALA A 51 9.20 7.82 3.40
C ALA A 51 8.90 8.86 2.31
N LYS A 52 8.77 10.14 2.68
CA LYS A 52 8.61 11.24 1.71
C LYS A 52 9.83 11.47 0.86
N ASN A 53 11.04 11.43 1.44
CA ASN A 53 12.27 11.59 0.65
C ASN A 53 12.35 10.54 -0.46
N VAL A 54 12.02 9.28 -0.18
CA VAL A 54 12.04 8.20 -1.18
C VAL A 54 10.78 8.10 -2.03
N ASN A 55 9.84 9.04 -1.90
CA ASN A 55 8.60 9.10 -2.67
C ASN A 55 7.70 7.85 -2.51
N ALA A 56 7.57 7.35 -1.28
CA ALA A 56 6.86 6.11 -0.98
C ALA A 56 5.37 6.11 -1.39
N LEU A 57 4.67 7.25 -1.26
CA LEU A 57 3.29 7.36 -1.70
C LEU A 57 3.17 7.22 -3.22
N SER A 58 4.05 7.88 -3.99
CA SER A 58 4.02 7.79 -5.45
C SER A 58 4.33 6.39 -5.93
N PHE A 59 5.30 5.70 -5.31
CA PHE A 59 5.54 4.28 -5.58
C PHE A 59 4.25 3.48 -5.40
N LEU A 60 3.56 3.63 -4.27
CA LEU A 60 2.34 2.89 -4.00
C LEU A 60 1.24 3.20 -5.03
N ILE A 61 0.98 4.50 -5.32
CA ILE A 61 -0.04 4.91 -6.30
C ILE A 61 0.27 4.34 -7.67
N VAL A 62 1.50 4.52 -8.18
CA VAL A 62 1.88 4.04 -9.51
C VAL A 62 1.75 2.52 -9.60
N ASN A 63 2.30 1.80 -8.62
CA ASN A 63 2.29 0.33 -8.66
C ASN A 63 0.91 -0.26 -8.42
N SER A 64 0.04 0.40 -7.66
CA SER A 64 -1.34 -0.05 -7.45
C SER A 64 -2.20 -0.05 -8.73
N THR A 65 -1.79 0.67 -9.78
CA THR A 65 -2.48 0.65 -11.09
C THR A 65 -2.13 -0.57 -11.94
N SER A 66 -1.09 -1.33 -11.55
CA SER A 66 -0.65 -2.52 -12.26
C SER A 66 -1.57 -3.70 -11.98
N SER A 67 -1.85 -4.51 -13.00
CA SER A 67 -2.59 -5.78 -12.83
C SER A 67 -1.84 -6.83 -11.99
N TYR A 68 -0.57 -6.58 -11.68
CA TYR A 68 0.27 -7.46 -10.86
C TYR A 68 0.29 -7.05 -9.38
N PHE A 69 -0.32 -5.91 -9.03
CA PHE A 69 -0.44 -5.49 -7.65
C PHE A 69 -1.47 -6.37 -6.93
N ASP A 70 -1.21 -6.71 -5.66
CA ASP A 70 -2.16 -7.50 -4.89
C ASP A 70 -3.37 -6.62 -4.52
N GLN A 71 -4.53 -6.96 -5.09
CA GLN A 71 -5.74 -6.18 -4.91
C GLN A 71 -6.25 -6.21 -3.45
N ASN A 72 -6.00 -7.30 -2.71
CA ASN A 72 -6.39 -7.38 -1.30
C ASN A 72 -5.52 -6.43 -0.45
N ASP A 73 -4.24 -6.32 -0.79
CA ASP A 73 -3.36 -5.36 -0.13
C ASP A 73 -3.79 -3.92 -0.45
N LEU A 74 -4.18 -3.62 -1.70
CA LEU A 74 -4.70 -2.28 -2.06
C LEU A 74 -5.97 -1.94 -1.27
N GLU A 75 -6.90 -2.89 -1.17
CA GLU A 75 -8.13 -2.74 -0.39
C GLU A 75 -7.81 -2.48 1.09
N LEU A 76 -6.96 -3.31 1.70
CA LEU A 76 -6.51 -3.14 3.08
C LEU A 76 -5.92 -1.74 3.31
N LEU A 77 -5.09 -1.25 2.39
CA LEU A 77 -4.44 0.06 2.51
C LEU A 77 -5.45 1.21 2.48
N ILE A 78 -6.43 1.16 1.56
CA ILE A 78 -7.46 2.19 1.39
C ILE A 78 -8.45 2.19 2.56
N GLU A 79 -8.91 1.00 2.97
CA GLU A 79 -9.86 0.84 4.06
C GLU A 79 -9.20 1.18 5.40
N GLY A 80 -7.99 0.67 5.65
CA GLY A 80 -7.24 0.95 6.87
C GLY A 80 -6.97 2.43 7.08
N ALA A 81 -6.65 3.17 6.02
CA ALA A 81 -6.51 4.63 6.09
C ALA A 81 -7.83 5.33 6.46
N SER A 82 -8.95 4.84 5.94
CA SER A 82 -10.28 5.36 6.25
C SER A 82 -10.67 5.06 7.71
N VAL A 83 -10.37 3.86 8.21
CA VAL A 83 -10.60 3.46 9.61
C VAL A 83 -9.71 4.27 10.55
N PHE A 84 -8.43 4.39 10.24
CA PHE A 84 -7.48 5.19 11.01
C PHE A 84 -7.94 6.65 11.14
N ASN A 85 -8.32 7.27 10.02
CA ASN A 85 -8.77 8.66 10.02
C ASN A 85 -10.07 8.87 10.81
N GLN A 86 -10.97 7.87 10.83
CA GLN A 86 -12.18 7.91 11.66
C GLN A 86 -11.86 7.78 13.16
N LYS A 87 -10.95 6.88 13.52
CA LYS A 87 -10.57 6.61 14.92
C LYS A 87 -9.71 7.73 15.52
N PHE A 88 -8.86 8.34 14.69
CA PHE A 88 -7.87 9.34 15.09
C PHE A 88 -8.03 10.64 14.29
N SER A 89 -9.24 11.22 14.32
CA SER A 89 -9.60 12.41 13.54
C SER A 89 -8.74 13.66 13.80
N HIS A 90 -8.05 13.70 14.95
CA HIS A 90 -7.16 14.80 15.32
C HIS A 90 -5.70 14.61 14.90
N PHE A 91 -5.34 13.46 14.32
CA PHE A 91 -3.97 13.11 13.94
C PHE A 91 -3.23 14.22 13.15
N PHE A 92 -3.93 14.91 12.25
CA PHE A 92 -3.34 15.97 11.43
C PHE A 92 -3.13 17.31 12.15
N GLN A 93 -3.71 17.51 13.33
CA GLN A 93 -3.52 18.72 14.14
C GLN A 93 -2.42 18.56 15.20
N GLU A 94 -1.96 17.33 15.40
CA GLU A 94 -0.95 17.00 16.40
C GLU A 94 0.48 17.28 15.92
N ASN A 95 1.40 17.40 16.88
CA ASN A 95 2.83 17.44 16.61
C ASN A 95 3.40 16.03 16.35
N ALA A 96 4.66 15.94 15.90
CA ALA A 96 5.28 14.67 15.52
C ALA A 96 5.31 13.62 16.66
N GLU A 97 5.57 14.05 17.90
CA GLU A 97 5.58 13.16 19.08
C GLU A 97 4.20 12.54 19.33
N ALA A 98 3.14 13.37 19.28
CA ALA A 98 1.78 12.93 19.45
C ALA A 98 1.29 12.08 18.26
N GLN A 99 1.70 12.39 17.03
CA GLN A 99 1.46 11.55 15.85
C GLN A 99 2.08 10.16 15.99
N TYR A 100 3.32 10.08 16.48
CA TYR A 100 3.97 8.81 16.80
C TYR A 100 3.17 8.01 17.83
N ARG A 101 2.76 8.64 18.93
CA ARG A 101 1.94 8.01 19.98
C ARG A 101 0.59 7.51 19.47
N ILE A 102 -0.03 8.23 18.53
CA ILE A 102 -1.26 7.79 17.88
C ILE A 102 -1.02 6.53 17.04
N VAL A 103 0.07 6.48 16.27
CA VAL A 103 0.44 5.30 15.48
C VAL A 103 0.78 4.11 16.39
N GLU A 104 1.45 4.35 17.51
CA GLU A 104 1.71 3.33 18.55
C GLU A 104 0.38 2.79 19.11
N LEU A 105 -0.55 3.65 19.50
CA LEU A 105 -1.87 3.23 19.97
C LEU A 105 -2.69 2.49 18.89
N ALA A 106 -2.55 2.90 17.61
CA ALA A 106 -3.17 2.21 16.50
C ALA A 106 -2.64 0.77 16.35
N SER A 107 -1.38 0.51 16.68
CA SER A 107 -0.78 -0.83 16.62
C SER A 107 -1.33 -1.81 17.67
N GLU A 108 -2.04 -1.34 18.69
CA GLU A 108 -2.73 -2.21 19.67
C GLU A 108 -4.03 -2.80 19.12
N ASP A 109 -4.57 -2.24 18.03
CA ASP A 109 -5.76 -2.73 17.34
C ASP A 109 -5.34 -3.71 16.24
N ALA A 110 -5.82 -4.96 16.30
CA ALA A 110 -5.36 -6.02 15.40
C ALA A 110 -5.53 -5.71 13.90
N TYR A 111 -6.58 -4.96 13.52
CA TYR A 111 -6.78 -4.60 12.12
C TYR A 111 -5.83 -3.48 11.68
N LEU A 112 -5.65 -2.46 12.53
CA LEU A 112 -4.71 -1.38 12.25
C LEU A 112 -3.25 -1.82 12.34
N GLU A 113 -2.92 -2.78 13.20
CA GLU A 113 -1.60 -3.42 13.25
C GLU A 113 -1.26 -4.09 11.91
N GLN A 114 -2.19 -4.87 11.36
CA GLN A 114 -2.03 -5.46 10.03
C GLN A 114 -1.86 -4.40 8.94
N TRP A 115 -2.66 -3.33 8.99
CA TRP A 115 -2.56 -2.21 8.05
C TRP A 115 -1.22 -1.46 8.14
N LEU A 116 -0.76 -1.14 9.36
CA LEU A 116 0.54 -0.50 9.59
C LEU A 116 1.69 -1.37 9.11
N SER A 117 1.64 -2.68 9.38
CA SER A 117 2.62 -3.64 8.88
C SER A 117 2.69 -3.63 7.35
N ARG A 118 1.53 -3.57 6.67
CA ARG A 118 1.48 -3.46 5.21
C ARG A 118 2.01 -2.11 4.68
N LEU A 119 1.77 -1.01 5.40
CA LEU A 119 2.36 0.29 5.08
C LEU A 119 3.88 0.26 5.19
N ILE A 120 4.43 -0.33 6.25
CA ILE A 120 5.89 -0.50 6.42
C ILE A 120 6.43 -1.31 5.24
N TYR A 121 5.80 -2.44 4.91
CA TYR A 121 6.19 -3.29 3.78
C TYR A 121 6.36 -2.50 2.48
N TYR A 122 5.33 -1.77 2.03
CA TYR A 122 5.41 -1.01 0.78
C TYR A 122 6.29 0.23 0.87
N THR A 123 6.47 0.81 2.06
CA THR A 123 7.41 1.91 2.25
C THR A 123 8.85 1.41 2.09
N LEU A 124 9.17 0.21 2.59
CA LEU A 124 10.46 -0.42 2.39
C LEU A 124 10.68 -0.84 0.93
N GLU A 125 9.66 -1.38 0.25
CA GLU A 125 9.74 -1.62 -1.19
C GLU A 125 10.01 -0.34 -1.97
N ALA A 126 9.32 0.76 -1.63
CA ALA A 126 9.58 2.05 -2.24
C ALA A 126 11.00 2.55 -1.93
N MET A 127 11.50 2.35 -0.71
CA MET A 127 12.79 2.85 -0.26
C MET A 127 13.97 2.10 -0.92
N PHE A 128 13.84 0.79 -1.10
CA PHE A 128 14.94 -0.07 -1.55
C PHE A 128 14.72 -0.73 -2.90
N GLY A 129 13.56 -0.53 -3.52
CA GLY A 129 13.29 -0.93 -4.89
C GLY A 129 14.08 -0.12 -5.91
N ASP A 130 14.08 -0.59 -7.16
CA ASP A 130 14.68 0.16 -8.26
C ASP A 130 13.90 1.48 -8.50
N PRO A 131 14.57 2.63 -8.65
CA PRO A 131 13.91 3.90 -8.92
C PRO A 131 12.92 3.91 -10.09
N ILE A 132 13.03 2.98 -11.06
CA ILE A 132 12.07 2.92 -12.18
C ILE A 132 10.62 2.69 -11.71
N TYR A 133 10.42 2.12 -10.51
CA TYR A 133 9.10 1.86 -9.94
C TYR A 133 8.47 3.09 -9.27
N GLY A 134 9.12 4.25 -9.32
CA GLY A 134 8.58 5.53 -8.81
C GLY A 134 8.90 5.81 -7.33
N GLY A 135 9.59 4.89 -6.66
CA GLY A 135 10.18 5.09 -5.33
C GLY A 135 11.69 5.37 -5.42
N ASN A 136 12.37 5.25 -4.28
CA ASN A 136 13.83 5.33 -4.13
C ASN A 136 14.45 6.48 -4.92
N THR A 137 13.84 7.66 -4.78
CA THR A 137 14.24 8.86 -5.52
C THR A 137 15.74 9.10 -5.37
N GLU A 138 16.42 9.34 -6.50
CA GLU A 138 17.88 9.51 -6.56
C GLU A 138 18.68 8.39 -5.89
N GLU A 139 18.10 7.18 -5.79
CA GLU A 139 18.73 6.02 -5.13
C GLU A 139 19.05 6.28 -3.65
N MET A 140 18.32 7.20 -3.00
CA MET A 140 18.59 7.63 -1.62
C MET A 140 18.60 6.46 -0.63
N GLY A 141 17.67 5.51 -0.74
CA GLY A 141 17.65 4.34 0.13
C GLY A 141 18.83 3.39 -0.14
N TRP A 142 19.30 3.29 -1.37
CA TRP A 142 20.51 2.51 -1.67
C TRP A 142 21.77 3.18 -1.12
N LYS A 143 21.89 4.49 -1.33
CA LYS A 143 23.01 5.29 -0.84
C LYS A 143 23.12 5.26 0.68
N SER A 144 22.00 5.30 1.40
CA SER A 144 22.00 5.28 2.88
C SER A 144 22.54 3.97 3.48
N VAL A 145 22.42 2.86 2.75
CA VAL A 145 22.90 1.53 3.19
C VAL A 145 24.11 1.03 2.40
N LEU A 146 24.75 1.90 1.61
CA LEU A 146 25.90 1.56 0.76
C LEU A 146 25.61 0.37 -0.18
N HIS A 147 24.37 0.24 -0.64
CA HIS A 147 23.97 -0.81 -1.57
C HIS A 147 24.63 -0.60 -2.94
N VAL A 148 25.24 -1.66 -3.46
CA VAL A 148 25.73 -1.70 -4.84
C VAL A 148 24.64 -2.33 -5.68
N ASN A 149 24.09 -1.56 -6.63
CA ASN A 149 23.03 -2.03 -7.51
C ASN A 149 23.49 -3.23 -8.36
N GLY A 150 22.55 -4.15 -8.63
CA GLY A 150 22.80 -5.26 -9.54
C GLY A 150 22.89 -4.81 -11.00
N ASP A 151 23.76 -5.45 -11.78
CA ASP A 151 23.84 -5.31 -13.23
C ASP A 151 23.50 -6.64 -13.92
N PRO A 152 22.55 -6.65 -14.90
CA PRO A 152 21.84 -5.50 -15.43
C PRO A 152 20.68 -5.04 -14.53
N ARG A 153 20.42 -3.72 -14.53
CA ARG A 153 19.19 -3.16 -13.97
C ARG A 153 17.97 -3.42 -14.87
N PRO A 154 16.75 -3.45 -14.29
CA PRO A 154 15.51 -3.48 -15.06
C PRO A 154 15.41 -2.29 -16.03
N LYS A 155 14.92 -2.56 -17.25
CA LYS A 155 14.71 -1.53 -18.30
C LYS A 155 13.23 -1.15 -18.48
N SER A 156 12.33 -1.82 -17.78
CA SER A 156 10.89 -1.57 -17.77
C SER A 156 10.31 -2.02 -16.45
N THR A 157 9.28 -1.31 -15.98
CA THR A 157 8.64 -1.51 -14.66
C THR A 157 8.04 -2.90 -14.52
N TYR A 158 7.26 -3.37 -15.49
CA TYR A 158 6.62 -4.69 -15.39
C TYR A 158 7.14 -5.62 -16.47
N GLY A 159 7.09 -6.93 -16.20
CA GLY A 159 7.44 -7.94 -17.18
C GLY A 159 6.60 -7.77 -18.45
N ARG A 160 7.25 -7.43 -19.57
CA ARG A 160 6.60 -7.52 -20.88
C ARG A 160 6.45 -9.01 -21.20
N LYS A 161 5.24 -9.45 -21.57
CA LYS A 161 5.10 -10.73 -22.27
C LYS A 161 5.96 -10.64 -23.55
N ILE A 162 6.99 -11.48 -23.61
CA ILE A 162 7.82 -11.70 -24.79
C ILE A 162 7.07 -12.66 -25.71
#